data_AF-A0A2S8R6G9-F1
#
_entry.id   AF-A0A2S8R6G9-F1
#
_cell.length_a   1.000
_cell.length_b   1.000
_cell.length_c   1.000
_cell.angle_alpha   90.00
_cell.angle_beta   90.00
_cell.angle_gamma   90.00
#
_symmetry.space_group_name_H-M   'P 1'
#
loop_
_entity.id
_entity.type
_entity.pdbx_description
1 polymer ?
#
loop_
_entity_poly.entity_id
_entity_poly.type
_entity_poly.pdbx_seq_one_letter_code
_entity_poly.pdbx_strand_id
1 'polypeptide(L)'
;MVHNEKDYCRNFTSIFRLDNKKYKFEMNNNDFDAISMSILLQSRNGVKSYYHYDGLGSTRLLTDETQSITDTYTYDAFGNIISSTGNTVNEFLFTGEQYDANIGFYYLRARYMDPSVGRFITADPFGGFMFEPLSLHKYLYANADPVNKIDPSGYFSI
;
A
#
# COMPACT_ATOMS: atom_id res chain seq x y z
N MET A 1 19.28 18.16 -10.46
CA MET A 1 19.18 16.86 -11.16
C MET A 1 17.71 16.50 -11.10
N VAL A 2 16.97 16.79 -12.17
CA VAL A 2 15.50 16.63 -12.21
C VAL A 2 15.22 15.16 -12.47
N HIS A 3 14.77 14.42 -11.46
CA HIS A 3 14.32 13.04 -11.65
C HIS A 3 12.96 13.09 -12.35
N ASN A 4 12.87 12.39 -13.48
CA ASN A 4 11.75 12.45 -14.42
C ASN A 4 10.63 11.54 -13.88
N GLU A 5 9.46 12.11 -13.56
CA GLU A 5 8.30 11.46 -12.92
C GLU A 5 7.55 10.42 -13.79
N LYS A 6 8.18 9.84 -14.83
CA LYS A 6 7.46 9.07 -15.85
C LYS A 6 7.64 7.55 -15.82
N ASP A 7 8.45 7.00 -14.92
CA ASP A 7 8.81 5.57 -14.97
C ASP A 7 8.17 4.68 -13.88
N TYR A 8 7.21 5.18 -13.10
CA TYR A 8 6.77 4.45 -11.89
C TYR A 8 5.52 3.56 -12.02
N CYS A 9 4.81 3.59 -13.16
CA CYS A 9 3.70 2.68 -13.41
C CYS A 9 4.21 1.43 -14.15
N ARG A 10 4.66 0.41 -13.42
CA ARG A 10 4.98 -0.89 -14.02
C ARG A 10 3.70 -1.71 -14.22
N ASN A 11 3.56 -2.28 -15.42
CA ASN A 11 2.51 -3.23 -15.79
C ASN A 11 2.34 -4.29 -14.69
N PHE A 12 1.18 -4.28 -14.02
CA PHE A 12 0.86 -5.23 -12.97
C PHE A 12 0.02 -6.37 -13.55
N THR A 13 0.44 -7.61 -13.29
CA THR A 13 -0.36 -8.80 -13.59
C THR A 13 -0.86 -9.37 -12.26
N SER A 14 -2.15 -9.27 -12.01
CA SER A 14 -2.77 -9.99 -10.89
C SER A 14 -3.32 -11.32 -11.38
N ILE A 15 -3.07 -12.38 -10.63
CA ILE A 15 -3.63 -13.70 -10.89
C ILE A 15 -4.59 -14.04 -9.75
N PHE A 16 -5.86 -14.19 -10.08
CA PHE A 16 -6.89 -14.62 -9.15
C PHE A 16 -7.20 -16.11 -9.36
N ARG A 17 -7.58 -16.82 -8.30
CA ARG A 17 -8.18 -18.16 -8.40
C ARG A 17 -9.60 -18.10 -7.85
N LEU A 18 -10.56 -18.46 -8.68
CA LEU A 18 -11.96 -18.70 -8.31
C LEU A 18 -12.32 -20.09 -8.82
N ASP A 19 -12.94 -20.93 -7.99
CA ASP A 19 -13.39 -22.29 -8.36
C ASP A 19 -12.33 -23.16 -9.07
N ASN A 20 -11.09 -23.18 -8.55
CA ASN A 20 -9.93 -23.87 -9.16
C ASN A 20 -9.57 -23.42 -10.59
N LYS A 21 -10.14 -22.32 -11.08
CA LYS A 21 -9.78 -21.70 -12.36
C LYS A 21 -8.87 -20.50 -12.11
N LYS A 22 -7.84 -20.39 -12.96
CA LYS A 22 -6.86 -19.31 -12.92
C LYS A 22 -7.35 -18.17 -13.82
N TYR A 23 -7.51 -16.99 -13.24
CA TYR A 23 -7.87 -15.77 -13.95
C TYR A 23 -6.66 -14.84 -13.97
N LYS A 24 -6.33 -14.29 -15.13
CA LYS A 24 -5.24 -13.33 -15.31
C LYS A 24 -5.87 -11.98 -15.60
N PHE A 25 -5.57 -10.98 -14.77
CA PHE A 25 -5.92 -9.60 -15.02
C PHE A 25 -4.65 -8.83 -15.34
N GLU A 26 -4.62 -8.25 -16.53
CA GLU A 26 -3.54 -7.38 -17.02
C GLU A 26 -4.10 -5.96 -17.07
N MET A 27 -3.59 -5.07 -16.22
CA MET A 27 -3.93 -3.65 -16.32
C MET A 27 -3.01 -2.97 -17.33
N ASN A 28 -3.62 -2.25 -18.27
CA ASN A 28 -2.93 -1.31 -19.15
C ASN A 28 -3.04 0.10 -18.56
N ASN A 29 -2.14 1.00 -18.93
CA ASN A 29 -1.94 2.36 -18.39
C ASN A 29 -3.17 3.31 -18.38
N ASN A 30 -4.35 2.87 -18.85
CA ASN A 30 -5.53 3.71 -19.03
C ASN A 30 -6.71 3.38 -18.08
N ASP A 31 -6.64 2.32 -17.28
CA ASP A 31 -7.77 1.90 -16.42
C ASP A 31 -7.52 2.30 -14.95
N PHE A 32 -7.61 3.60 -14.71
CA PHE A 32 -7.53 4.23 -13.38
C PHE A 32 -8.90 4.16 -12.67
N ASP A 33 -9.24 3.01 -12.07
CA ASP A 33 -10.33 2.91 -11.07
C ASP A 33 -9.81 2.15 -9.85
N ALA A 34 -9.14 2.89 -8.96
CA ALA A 34 -8.39 2.37 -7.82
C ALA A 34 -9.25 2.33 -6.55
N ILE A 35 -10.14 1.34 -6.45
CA ILE A 35 -10.55 0.79 -5.15
C ILE A 35 -9.70 -0.46 -4.94
N SER A 36 -8.78 -0.41 -3.97
CA SER A 36 -8.09 -1.57 -3.38
C SER A 36 -7.58 -2.62 -4.37
N MET A 37 -6.45 -2.34 -5.01
CA MET A 37 -5.76 -3.31 -5.86
C MET A 37 -4.94 -4.26 -4.97
N SER A 38 -5.61 -5.20 -4.28
CA SER A 38 -4.94 -6.25 -3.53
C SER A 38 -4.14 -7.13 -4.49
N ILE A 39 -2.81 -7.04 -4.42
CA ILE A 39 -1.90 -7.91 -5.18
C ILE A 39 -2.06 -9.33 -4.66
N LEU A 40 -2.58 -10.27 -5.43
CA LEU A 40 -2.66 -11.66 -4.93
C LEU A 40 -1.38 -12.47 -5.16
N LEU A 41 -0.59 -12.05 -6.14
CA LEU A 41 0.60 -12.77 -6.60
C LEU A 41 1.61 -11.78 -7.16
N GLN A 42 2.88 -11.96 -6.81
CA GLN A 42 4.01 -11.40 -7.54
C GLN A 42 4.87 -12.53 -8.12
N SER A 43 5.33 -12.38 -9.36
CA SER A 43 6.31 -13.27 -9.96
C SER A 43 7.58 -12.49 -10.28
N ARG A 44 8.71 -12.88 -9.69
CA ARG A 44 10.02 -12.26 -9.94
C ARG A 44 10.98 -13.34 -10.43
N ASN A 45 11.42 -13.22 -11.68
CA ASN A 45 12.31 -14.20 -12.33
C ASN A 45 11.77 -15.65 -12.23
N GLY A 46 10.45 -15.83 -12.30
CA GLY A 46 9.80 -17.13 -12.20
C GLY A 46 9.48 -17.59 -10.77
N VAL A 47 10.02 -16.93 -9.74
CA VAL A 47 9.68 -17.19 -8.33
C VAL A 47 8.36 -16.49 -8.00
N LYS A 48 7.41 -17.25 -7.46
CA LYS A 48 6.07 -16.77 -7.11
C LYS A 48 5.96 -16.51 -5.61
N SER A 49 5.44 -15.34 -5.25
CA SER A 49 5.07 -14.97 -3.89
C SER A 49 3.58 -14.63 -3.87
N TYR A 50 2.82 -15.32 -3.02
CA TYR A 50 1.39 -15.09 -2.82
C TYR A 50 1.21 -14.24 -1.57
N TYR A 51 0.42 -13.17 -1.68
CA TYR A 51 0.24 -12.20 -0.60
C TYR A 51 -0.99 -12.54 0.20
N HIS A 52 -0.91 -12.35 1.51
CA HIS A 52 -2.07 -12.45 2.39
C HIS A 52 -2.15 -11.22 3.27
N TYR A 53 -3.36 -10.71 3.40
CA TYR A 53 -3.65 -9.39 3.92
C TYR A 53 -4.44 -9.46 5.23
N ASP A 54 -4.34 -8.41 6.04
CA ASP A 54 -5.28 -8.18 7.14
C ASP A 54 -6.54 -7.43 6.68
N GLY A 55 -7.44 -7.13 7.63
CA GLY A 55 -8.71 -6.45 7.34
C GLY A 55 -8.57 -5.03 6.78
N LEU A 56 -7.41 -4.38 6.96
CA LEU A 56 -7.11 -3.08 6.37
C LEU A 56 -6.41 -3.19 5.00
N GLY A 57 -6.11 -4.41 4.56
CA GLY A 57 -5.37 -4.65 3.31
C GLY A 57 -3.85 -4.60 3.48
N SER A 58 -3.31 -4.61 4.71
CA SER A 58 -1.86 -4.64 4.94
C SER A 58 -1.29 -6.02 4.69
N THR A 59 -0.18 -6.13 3.95
CA THR A 59 0.48 -7.43 3.71
C THR A 59 1.00 -8.01 5.02
N ARG A 60 0.45 -9.14 5.47
CA ARG A 60 0.86 -9.81 6.73
C ARG A 60 1.85 -10.93 6.52
N LEU A 61 1.74 -11.64 5.40
CA LEU A 61 2.62 -12.75 5.09
C LEU A 61 2.69 -12.99 3.59
N LEU A 62 3.81 -13.58 3.18
CA LEU A 62 4.00 -14.12 1.83
C LEU A 62 4.15 -15.64 1.92
N THR A 63 3.57 -16.36 0.96
CA THR A 63 3.81 -17.80 0.78
C THR A 63 4.39 -18.09 -0.59
N ASP A 64 5.12 -19.20 -0.70
CA ASP A 64 5.57 -19.74 -1.98
C ASP A 64 4.51 -20.62 -2.68
N GLU A 65 4.87 -21.24 -3.79
CA GLU A 65 3.98 -22.15 -4.53
C GLU A 65 3.69 -23.49 -3.84
N THR A 66 4.45 -23.82 -2.80
CA THR A 66 4.20 -24.98 -1.92
C THR A 66 3.32 -24.61 -0.72
N GLN A 67 2.87 -23.35 -0.63
CA GLN A 67 2.10 -22.78 0.50
C GLN A 67 2.92 -22.65 1.79
N SER A 68 4.24 -22.70 1.70
CA SER A 68 5.13 -22.44 2.83
C SER A 68 5.26 -20.94 3.07
N ILE A 69 5.22 -20.51 4.34
CA ILE A 69 5.40 -19.10 4.72
C ILE A 69 6.85 -18.71 4.49
N THR A 70 7.09 -17.70 3.64
CA THR A 70 8.43 -17.19 3.33
C THR A 70 8.75 -15.91 4.10
N ASP A 71 7.75 -15.05 4.27
CA ASP A 71 7.92 -13.73 4.88
C ASP A 71 6.73 -13.42 5.78
N THR A 72 6.98 -12.69 6.87
CA THR A 72 5.93 -12.19 7.78
C THR A 72 6.18 -10.73 8.11
N TYR A 73 5.11 -10.00 8.38
CA TYR A 73 5.15 -8.59 8.74
C TYR A 73 4.19 -8.30 9.88
N THR A 74 4.70 -7.61 10.90
CA THR A 74 3.93 -7.08 12.03
C THR A 74 4.10 -5.57 12.06
N TYR A 75 2.98 -4.86 12.03
CA TYR A 75 2.95 -3.40 12.03
C TYR A 75 2.44 -2.85 13.35
N ASP A 76 2.81 -1.62 13.68
CA ASP A 76 2.04 -0.80 14.59
C ASP A 76 0.80 -0.18 13.91
N ALA A 77 0.08 0.67 14.63
CA ALA A 77 -1.14 1.30 14.14
C ALA A 77 -0.93 2.20 12.92
N PHE A 78 0.27 2.76 12.71
CA PHE A 78 0.57 3.70 11.62
C PHE A 78 1.40 3.06 10.49
N GLY A 79 1.66 1.75 10.56
CA GLY A 79 2.35 1.01 9.52
C GLY A 79 3.87 0.91 9.72
N ASN A 80 4.42 1.26 10.89
CA ASN A 80 5.81 0.94 11.19
C ASN A 80 5.96 -0.57 11.37
N ILE A 81 6.97 -1.17 10.74
CA ILE A 81 7.27 -2.59 10.92
C ILE A 81 7.93 -2.79 12.29
N ILE A 82 7.23 -3.46 13.19
CA ILE A 82 7.74 -3.86 14.51
C ILE A 82 8.59 -5.13 14.39
N SER A 83 8.19 -6.05 13.52
CA SER A 83 8.95 -7.25 13.22
C SER A 83 8.64 -7.76 11.81
N SER A 84 9.66 -8.33 11.16
CA SER A 84 9.49 -9.05 9.91
C SER A 84 10.41 -10.25 9.82
N THR A 85 10.04 -11.21 8.95
CA THR A 85 10.88 -12.35 8.58
C THR A 85 10.95 -12.46 7.07
N GLY A 86 11.94 -13.21 6.58
CA GLY A 86 12.13 -13.43 5.15
C GLY A 86 13.01 -12.37 4.50
N ASN A 87 13.35 -12.59 3.23
CA ASN A 87 14.26 -11.76 2.45
C ASN A 87 13.65 -11.34 1.11
N THR A 88 12.36 -11.58 0.91
CA THR A 88 11.68 -11.20 -0.32
C THR A 88 11.55 -9.68 -0.34
N VAL A 89 12.17 -9.03 -1.33
CA VAL A 89 12.02 -7.58 -1.52
C VAL A 89 10.56 -7.29 -1.86
N ASN A 90 9.85 -6.68 -0.92
CA ASN A 90 8.45 -6.33 -1.04
C ASN A 90 8.25 -4.84 -0.74
N GLU A 91 7.63 -4.14 -1.68
CA GLU A 91 7.31 -2.71 -1.56
C GLU A 91 5.86 -2.50 -1.13
N PHE A 92 4.97 -3.49 -1.24
CA PHE A 92 3.55 -3.34 -0.90
C PHE A 92 3.29 -3.89 0.50
N LEU A 93 3.18 -2.99 1.48
CA LEU A 93 3.19 -3.32 2.91
C LEU A 93 1.90 -2.84 3.60
N PHE A 94 1.98 -1.84 4.47
CA PHE A 94 0.84 -1.30 5.22
C PHE A 94 -0.25 -0.80 4.27
N THR A 95 -1.50 -1.18 4.55
CA THR A 95 -2.72 -0.86 3.77
C THR A 95 -2.60 -1.14 2.26
N GLY A 96 -1.64 -1.97 1.85
CA GLY A 96 -1.35 -2.26 0.43
C GLY A 96 -0.66 -1.10 -0.30
N GLU A 97 -0.23 -0.05 0.41
CA GLU A 97 0.45 1.10 -0.16
C GLU A 97 1.94 0.78 -0.37
N GLN A 98 2.54 1.49 -1.33
CA GLN A 98 3.94 1.28 -1.69
C GLN A 98 4.86 1.96 -0.66
N TYR A 99 5.78 1.20 -0.10
CA TYR A 99 6.78 1.64 0.85
C TYR A 99 8.13 1.85 0.16
N ASP A 100 8.68 3.05 0.29
CA ASP A 100 10.04 3.36 -0.16
C ASP A 100 11.01 3.19 1.01
N ALA A 101 11.76 2.09 0.99
CA ALA A 101 12.72 1.76 2.04
C ALA A 101 13.91 2.72 2.13
N ASN A 102 14.19 3.55 1.11
CA ASN A 102 15.29 4.50 1.15
C ASN A 102 14.98 5.71 2.03
N ILE A 103 13.72 6.14 2.03
CA ILE A 103 13.25 7.30 2.79
C ILE A 103 12.37 6.91 3.99
N GLY A 104 11.87 5.67 4.01
CA GLY A 104 11.09 5.12 5.10
C GLY A 104 9.61 5.50 5.08
N PHE A 105 9.06 5.91 3.94
CA PHE A 105 7.71 6.47 3.81
C PHE A 105 6.81 5.63 2.90
N TYR A 106 5.50 5.75 3.12
CA TYR A 106 4.48 5.19 2.25
C TYR A 106 4.05 6.22 1.20
N TYR A 107 4.00 5.82 -0.05
CA TYR A 107 3.49 6.63 -1.15
C TYR A 107 1.99 6.37 -1.34
N LEU A 108 1.16 7.33 -0.93
CA LEU A 108 -0.29 7.28 -1.02
C LEU A 108 -0.76 8.10 -2.23
N ARG A 109 -0.18 7.82 -3.41
CA ARG A 109 -0.43 8.49 -4.72
C ARG A 109 -0.20 10.00 -4.76
N ALA A 110 -0.92 10.78 -3.97
CA ALA A 110 -0.81 12.24 -3.92
C ALA A 110 0.31 12.72 -2.99
N ARG A 111 0.59 11.95 -1.93
CA ARG A 111 1.45 12.37 -0.83
C ARG A 111 2.23 11.20 -0.26
N TYR A 112 3.34 11.53 0.40
CA TYR A 112 4.08 10.59 1.23
C TYR A 112 3.62 10.68 2.69
N MET A 113 3.33 9.53 3.29
CA MET A 113 3.01 9.37 4.71
C MET A 113 4.24 8.82 5.44
N ASP A 114 4.68 9.54 6.47
CA ASP A 114 5.73 9.10 7.39
C ASP A 114 5.10 8.30 8.53
N PRO A 115 5.32 6.97 8.57
CA PRO A 115 4.73 6.12 9.59
C PRO A 115 5.31 6.41 10.99
N SER A 116 6.54 6.94 11.10
CA SER A 116 7.20 7.18 12.39
C SER A 116 6.51 8.27 13.21
N VAL A 117 5.86 9.22 12.53
CA VAL A 117 5.06 10.29 13.15
C VAL A 117 3.56 10.15 12.87
N GLY A 118 3.17 9.22 11.99
CA GLY A 118 1.78 8.95 11.61
C GLY A 118 1.11 10.08 10.82
N ARG A 119 1.87 10.77 9.96
CA ARG A 119 1.42 12.00 9.26
C ARG A 119 1.94 12.08 7.84
N PHE A 120 1.24 12.84 7.00
CA PHE A 120 1.79 13.24 5.70
C PHE A 120 2.94 14.23 5.87
N ILE A 121 3.93 14.15 4.98
CA ILE A 121 5.08 15.09 4.98
C ILE A 121 4.79 16.37 4.18
N THR A 122 3.70 16.40 3.42
CA THR A 122 3.23 17.56 2.66
C THR A 122 1.82 17.95 3.07
N ALA A 123 1.52 19.25 3.02
CA ALA A 123 0.20 19.76 3.33
C ALA A 123 -0.85 19.26 2.32
N ASP A 124 -2.04 18.95 2.82
CA ASP A 124 -3.21 18.63 2.00
C ASP A 124 -3.61 19.85 1.15
N PRO A 125 -3.70 19.72 -0.19
CA PRO A 125 -4.27 20.78 -1.01
C PRO A 125 -5.77 20.98 -0.77
N PHE A 126 -6.47 19.99 -0.20
CA PHE A 126 -7.89 20.09 0.12
C PHE A 126 -8.12 21.13 1.21
N GLY A 127 -9.10 22.03 1.00
CA GLY A 127 -9.41 23.13 1.91
C GLY A 127 -9.97 22.70 3.28
N GLY A 128 -10.54 21.49 3.38
CA GLY A 128 -11.29 21.05 4.55
C GLY A 128 -12.72 21.62 4.57
N PHE A 129 -13.54 21.10 5.47
CA PHE A 129 -14.90 21.57 5.71
C PHE A 129 -14.97 22.38 7.01
N MET A 130 -15.61 23.56 6.95
CA MET A 130 -15.75 24.47 8.10
C MET A 130 -16.43 23.81 9.31
N PHE A 131 -17.36 22.89 9.06
CA PHE A 131 -18.11 22.17 10.10
C PHE A 131 -17.46 20.86 10.55
N GLU A 132 -16.28 20.52 10.00
CA GLU A 132 -15.53 19.33 10.37
C GLU A 132 -14.08 19.73 10.72
N PRO A 133 -13.82 20.15 11.97
CA PRO A 133 -12.51 20.70 12.36
C PRO A 133 -11.33 19.75 12.08
N LEU A 134 -11.54 18.43 12.12
CA LEU A 134 -10.50 17.45 11.82
C LEU A 134 -9.97 17.56 10.38
N SER A 135 -10.86 17.83 9.42
CA SER A 135 -10.51 18.02 8.00
C SER A 135 -9.64 19.26 7.74
N LEU A 136 -9.52 20.17 8.72
CA LEU A 136 -8.66 21.35 8.63
C LEU A 136 -7.18 21.02 8.94
N HIS A 137 -6.90 19.85 9.54
CA HIS A 137 -5.53 19.41 9.82
C HIS A 137 -4.84 18.86 8.56
N LYS A 138 -4.08 19.72 7.88
CA LYS A 138 -3.46 19.45 6.57
C LYS A 138 -2.45 18.31 6.49
N TYR A 139 -2.07 17.69 7.60
CA TYR A 139 -1.05 16.63 7.63
C TYR A 139 -1.57 15.32 8.23
N LEU A 140 -2.86 15.24 8.56
CA LEU A 140 -3.42 14.13 9.30
C LEU A 140 -3.62 12.91 8.39
N TYR A 141 -3.01 11.78 8.74
CA TYR A 141 -3.34 10.51 8.09
C TYR A 141 -4.59 9.89 8.75
N ALA A 142 -5.55 9.41 7.95
CA ALA A 142 -6.72 8.64 8.40
C ALA A 142 -7.47 9.25 9.61
N ASN A 143 -7.54 10.59 9.68
CA ASN A 143 -8.10 11.32 10.82
C ASN A 143 -7.56 10.92 12.21
N ALA A 144 -6.29 10.49 12.27
CA ALA A 144 -5.64 9.92 13.45
C ALA A 144 -6.28 8.64 14.01
N ASP A 145 -7.07 7.94 13.19
CA ASP A 145 -7.67 6.64 13.49
C ASP A 145 -7.29 5.58 12.43
N PRO A 146 -5.97 5.29 12.26
CA PRO A 146 -5.46 4.42 11.20
C PRO A 146 -5.80 2.93 11.41
N VAL A 147 -6.31 2.56 12.58
CA VAL A 147 -6.77 1.19 12.88
C VAL A 147 -8.12 0.90 12.24
N ASN A 148 -8.96 1.94 12.07
CA ASN A 148 -10.30 1.82 11.52
C ASN A 148 -10.44 2.45 10.13
N LYS A 149 -9.48 3.28 9.72
CA LYS A 149 -9.59 4.11 8.52
C LYS A 149 -8.30 4.11 7.71
N ILE A 150 -8.45 4.35 6.42
CA ILE A 150 -7.37 4.46 5.45
C ILE A 150 -7.63 5.70 4.57
N ASP A 151 -6.58 6.34 4.07
CA ASP A 151 -6.69 7.32 2.98
C ASP A 151 -6.06 6.73 1.72
N PRO A 152 -6.84 6.04 0.86
CA PRO A 152 -6.30 5.49 -0.37
C PRO A 152 -5.83 6.62 -1.29
N SER A 153 -6.59 7.70 -1.40
CA SER A 153 -6.30 8.74 -2.38
C SER A 153 -5.08 9.59 -2.06
N GLY A 154 -4.70 9.66 -0.79
CA GLY A 154 -3.78 10.66 -0.26
C GLY A 154 -4.33 12.08 -0.35
N TYR A 155 -5.62 12.30 -0.63
CA TYR A 155 -6.25 13.62 -0.76
C TYR A 155 -7.35 13.87 0.26
N PHE A 156 -7.78 12.83 0.97
CA PHE A 156 -8.95 12.93 1.81
C PHE A 156 -8.76 12.05 3.04
N SER A 157 -8.41 12.70 4.15
CA SER A 157 -8.45 12.10 5.47
C SER A 157 -9.91 11.75 5.80
N ILE A 158 -10.32 10.50 5.55
CA ILE A 158 -11.56 9.94 6.12
C ILE A 158 -11.22 9.31 7.45
#